data_AF-A0ABD4L820-F1
#
_entry.id   AF-A0ABD4L820-F1
#
_cell.length_a   1.000
_cell.length_b   1.000
_cell.length_c   1.000
_cell.angle_alpha   90.00
_cell.angle_beta   90.00
_cell.angle_gamma   90.00
#
_symmetry.space_group_name_H-M   'P 1'
#
loop_
_entity.id
_entity.type
_entity.pdbx_description
1 polymer ?
#
loop_
_entity_poly.entity_id
_entity_poly.type
_entity_poly.pdbx_seq_one_letter_code
_entity_poly.pdbx_strand_id
1 'polypeptide(L)' 'MPPPSPATRGQFRYNRTGRKITTIDPLGRESELERDEAGQVIIQTAPDGSRWAIARD' A
#
# COMPACT_ATOMS: atom_id res chain seq x y z
N MET A 1 -11.89 -24.69 -15.70
CA MET A 1 -11.28 -23.37 -15.45
C MET A 1 -12.29 -22.54 -14.68
N PRO A 2 -12.07 -22.18 -13.41
CA PRO A 2 -12.93 -21.19 -12.77
C PRO A 2 -12.67 -19.81 -13.41
N PRO A 3 -13.68 -18.93 -13.52
CA PRO A 3 -13.49 -17.58 -14.04
C PRO A 3 -12.55 -16.77 -13.13
N PRO A 4 -11.81 -15.77 -13.65
CA PRO A 4 -11.10 -14.84 -12.78
C PRO A 4 -12.13 -14.14 -11.89
N SER A 5 -11.97 -14.26 -10.57
CA SER A 5 -12.78 -13.57 -9.57
C SER A 5 -12.90 -12.07 -9.93
N PRO A 6 -14.04 -11.42 -9.67
CA PRO A 6 -14.21 -10.00 -9.98
C PRO A 6 -13.05 -9.23 -9.36
N ALA A 7 -12.41 -8.40 -10.17
CA ALA A 7 -11.19 -7.67 -9.85
C ALA A 7 -11.19 -7.24 -8.39
N THR A 8 -10.29 -7.84 -7.64
CA THR A 8 -10.09 -7.60 -6.22
C THR A 8 -9.55 -6.16 -6.12
N ARG A 9 -10.46 -5.18 -6.07
CA ARG A 9 -10.12 -3.75 -6.14
C ARG A 9 -9.54 -3.36 -4.79
N GLY A 10 -8.21 -3.37 -4.70
CA GLY A 10 -7.53 -2.75 -3.58
C GLY A 10 -7.93 -1.27 -3.50
N GLN A 11 -8.35 -0.82 -2.33
CA GLN A 11 -8.65 0.59 -2.11
C GLN A 11 -7.34 1.33 -1.82
N PHE A 12 -7.18 2.52 -2.39
CA PHE A 12 -6.00 3.33 -2.18
C PHE A 12 -6.40 4.61 -1.47
N ARG A 13 -5.77 4.91 -0.34
CA ARG A 13 -5.92 6.21 0.32
C ARG A 13 -4.85 7.16 -0.21
N TYR A 14 -5.29 8.34 -0.58
CA TYR A 14 -4.44 9.43 -1.01
C TYR A 14 -4.43 10.50 0.08
N ASN A 15 -3.27 11.11 0.33
CA ASN A 15 -3.16 12.27 1.18
C ASN A 15 -3.78 13.51 0.49
N ARG A 16 -3.81 14.65 1.19
CA ARG A 16 -4.34 15.92 0.66
C ARG A 16 -3.62 16.43 -0.60
N THR A 17 -2.41 15.94 -0.86
CA THR A 17 -1.60 16.24 -2.05
C THR A 17 -1.86 15.25 -3.20
N GLY A 18 -2.81 14.32 -3.06
CA GLY A 18 -3.08 13.28 -4.06
C GLY A 18 -2.03 12.17 -4.10
N ARG A 19 -1.14 12.07 -3.11
CA ARG A 19 -0.12 11.02 -3.02
C ARG A 19 -0.67 9.82 -2.27
N LYS A 20 -0.52 8.63 -2.85
CA LYS A 20 -0.93 7.37 -2.26
C LYS A 20 -0.14 7.08 -0.98
N ILE A 21 -0.83 6.96 0.15
CA ILE A 21 -0.24 6.71 1.48
C ILE A 21 -0.63 5.34 2.05
N THR A 22 -1.78 4.80 1.68
CA THR A 22 -2.25 3.49 2.19
C THR A 22 -2.82 2.69 1.04
N THR A 23 -2.53 1.39 1.05
CA THR A 23 -3.13 0.40 0.17
C THR A 23 -3.91 -0.60 1.01
N ILE A 24 -5.21 -0.68 0.79
CA ILE A 24 -6.07 -1.67 1.42
C ILE A 24 -6.30 -2.74 0.39
N ASP A 25 -5.72 -3.91 0.61
CA ASP A 25 -6.00 -5.08 -0.18
C ASP A 25 -7.49 -5.49 -0.02
N PRO A 26 -8.06 -6.13 -1.02
CA PRO A 26 -9.48 -6.52 -1.05
C PRO A 26 -9.85 -7.61 -0.03
N LEU A 27 -8.87 -8.22 0.62
CA LEU A 27 -9.06 -9.01 1.84
C LEU A 27 -9.29 -8.15 3.09
N GLY A 28 -9.34 -6.81 2.95
CA GLY A 28 -9.40 -5.86 4.06
C GLY A 28 -8.06 -5.60 4.74
N ARG A 29 -6.95 -6.00 4.11
CA ARG A 29 -5.59 -5.86 4.66
C ARG A 29 -5.02 -4.50 4.32
N GLU A 30 -4.84 -3.65 5.31
CA GLU A 30 -4.24 -2.33 5.15
C GLU A 30 -2.71 -2.38 5.24
N SER A 31 -2.04 -1.89 4.20
CA SER A 31 -0.60 -1.67 4.19
C SER A 31 -0.33 -0.17 4.02
N GLU A 32 0.42 0.40 4.96
CA GLU A 32 0.81 1.80 4.93
C GLU A 32 2.17 1.96 4.27
N LEU A 33 2.32 2.99 3.44
CA LEU A 33 3.51 3.27 2.66
C LEU A 33 3.94 4.70 2.97
N GLU A 34 5.03 4.85 3.69
CA GLU A 34 5.63 6.16 3.92
C GLU A 34 6.53 6.52 2.75
N ARG A 35 6.35 7.72 2.24
CA ARG A 35 7.06 8.21 1.06
C ARG A 35 7.79 9.50 1.39
N ASP A 36 9.02 9.60 0.94
CA ASP A 36 9.81 10.82 1.03
C ASP A 36 9.28 11.92 0.08
N GLU A 37 9.83 13.13 0.17
CA GLU A 37 9.50 14.26 -0.71
C GLU A 37 9.69 13.90 -2.19
N ALA A 38 10.69 13.07 -2.49
CA ALA A 38 10.93 12.50 -3.83
C ALA A 38 9.85 11.50 -4.30
N GLY A 39 8.92 11.08 -3.44
CA GLY A 39 7.87 10.10 -3.75
C GLY A 39 8.33 8.64 -3.69
N GLN A 40 9.55 8.39 -3.23
CA GLN A 40 10.08 7.06 -2.98
C GLN A 40 9.54 6.51 -1.67
N VAL A 41 9.14 5.24 -1.67
CA VAL A 41 8.69 4.57 -0.45
C VAL A 41 9.92 4.28 0.41
N ILE A 42 9.97 4.88 1.61
CA ILE A 42 11.05 4.69 2.58
C ILE A 42 10.68 3.70 3.67
N ILE A 43 9.39 3.57 3.99
CA ILE A 43 8.87 2.62 4.99
C ILE A 43 7.60 1.97 4.45
N GLN A 44 7.48 0.67 4.67
CA GLN A 44 6.24 -0.06 4.46
C GLN A 44 5.82 -0.74 5.75
N THR A 45 4.57 -0.51 6.14
CA THR A 45 3.92 -1.15 7.28
C THR A 45 2.91 -2.16 6.76
N ALA A 46 3.10 -3.42 7.12
CA ALA A 46 2.18 -4.51 6.84
C ALA A 46 0.94 -4.43 7.75
N PRO A 47 -0.18 -5.04 7.35
CA PRO A 47 -1.41 -5.12 8.16
C PRO A 47 -1.22 -5.82 9.51
N ASP A 48 -0.17 -6.62 9.64
CA ASP A 48 0.20 -7.33 10.88
C ASP A 48 0.93 -6.41 11.89
N GLY A 49 1.11 -5.12 11.55
CA GLY A 49 1.90 -4.15 12.33
C GLY A 49 3.42 -4.22 12.08
N SER A 50 3.87 -5.19 11.29
CA SER A 50 5.27 -5.31 10.88
C SER A 50 5.67 -4.18 9.94
N ARG A 51 6.60 -3.32 10.35
CA ARG A 51 7.15 -2.25 9.50
C ARG A 51 8.58 -2.54 9.09
N TRP A 52 8.92 -2.26 7.84
CA TRP A 52 10.26 -2.42 7.30
C TRP A 52 10.64 -1.22 6.44
N ALA A 53 11.89 -0.77 6.57
CA ALA A 53 12.43 0.29 5.74
C ALA A 53 12.85 -0.29 4.38
N ILE A 54 12.41 0.35 3.30
CA ILE A 54 12.78 -0.04 1.94
C ILE A 54 14.00 0.82 1.55
N ALA A 55 15.19 0.35 1.92
CA ALA A 55 16.42 0.86 1.32
C ALA A 55 16.67 0.02 0.06
N ARG A 56 16.56 0.62 -1.13
CA ARG A 56 17.07 0.00 -2.36
C ARG A 56 18.57 0.27 -2.44
N ASP A 57 19.37 -0.77 -2.34
CA ASP A 57 20.79 -0.81 -2.73
C ASP A 57 20.93 -0.69 -4.26
#